data_AF-A0A8H4CWB9-F1
#
_entry.id   AF-A0A8H4CWB9-F1
#
_cell.length_a   1.000
_cell.length_b   1.000
_cell.length_c   1.000
_cell.angle_alpha   90.00
_cell.angle_beta   90.00
_cell.angle_gamma   90.00
#
_symmetry.space_group_name_H-M   'P 1'
#
loop_
_entity.id
_entity.type
_entity.pdbx_description
1 polymer ?
#
loop_
_entity_poly.entity_id
_entity_poly.type
_entity_poly.pdbx_seq_one_letter_code
_entity_poly.pdbx_strand_id
1 'polypeptide(L)' 'MDTIKNAANYVSESVQQAGATASKETNKQVAKDNDASLTSRASAAKDAVGDKLDESSHEAKADVHKESAKH' A
#
# COMPACT_ATOMS: atom_id res chain seq x y z
N MET A 1 5.08 -24.71 -12.73
CA MET A 1 5.95 -23.50 -12.76
C MET A 1 5.24 -22.29 -12.15
N ASP A 2 3.94 -22.41 -11.86
CA ASP A 2 3.03 -21.33 -11.46
C ASP A 2 2.99 -21.09 -9.95
N THR A 3 3.24 -22.14 -9.16
CA THR A 3 3.26 -22.05 -7.69
C THR A 3 4.39 -21.18 -7.16
N ILE A 4 5.58 -21.25 -7.78
CA ILE A 4 6.73 -20.41 -7.41
C ILE A 4 6.52 -18.96 -7.84
N LYS A 5 5.92 -18.73 -9.02
CA LYS A 5 5.56 -17.39 -9.48
C LYS A 5 4.48 -16.77 -8.60
N ASN A 6 3.46 -17.53 -8.20
CA ASN A 6 2.44 -17.07 -7.25
C ASN A 6 3.02 -16.80 -5.87
N ALA A 7 3.96 -17.62 -5.39
CA ALA A 7 4.65 -17.35 -4.12
C ALA A 7 5.54 -16.10 -4.20
N ALA A 8 6.27 -15.92 -5.30
CA ALA A 8 7.09 -14.72 -5.52
C ALA A 8 6.22 -13.46 -5.64
N ASN A 9 5.10 -13.53 -6.37
CA ASN A 9 4.14 -12.44 -6.46
C ASN A 9 3.50 -12.16 -5.11
N TYR A 10 3.09 -13.18 -4.36
CA TYR A 10 2.51 -13.01 -3.01
C TYR A 10 3.49 -12.37 -2.03
N VAL A 11 4.77 -12.75 -2.06
CA VAL A 11 5.81 -12.14 -1.23
C VAL A 11 6.08 -10.70 -1.68
N SER A 12 6.16 -10.45 -2.99
CA SER A 12 6.30 -9.10 -3.54
C SER A 12 5.14 -8.22 -3.11
N GLU A 13 3.90 -8.68 -3.28
CA GLU A 13 2.70 -8.00 -2.85
C GLU A 13 2.66 -7.78 -1.34
N SER A 14 3.06 -8.77 -0.54
CA SER A 14 3.12 -8.63 0.92
C SER A 14 4.13 -7.57 1.36
N VAL A 15 5.29 -7.51 0.70
CA VAL A 15 6.32 -6.49 0.97
C VAL A 15 5.86 -5.12 0.50
N GLN A 16 5.24 -5.03 -0.68
CA GLN A 16 4.68 -3.78 -1.21
C GLN A 16 3.55 -3.27 -0.31
N GLN A 17 2.67 -4.14 0.16
CA GLN A 17 1.59 -3.81 1.08
C GLN A 17 2.13 -3.38 2.45
N ALA A 18 3.15 -4.06 2.98
CA ALA A 18 3.82 -3.65 4.22
C ALA A 18 4.52 -2.29 4.07
N GLY A 19 5.16 -2.05 2.92
CA GLY A 19 5.75 -0.77 2.56
C GLY A 19 4.73 0.35 2.48
N ALA A 20 3.61 0.14 1.77
CA ALA A 20 2.51 1.10 1.68
C ALA A 20 1.89 1.39 3.05
N THR A 21 1.73 0.37 3.91
CA THR A 21 1.25 0.54 5.28
C THR A 21 2.20 1.40 6.12
N ALA A 22 3.51 1.15 6.01
CA ALA A 22 4.54 1.90 6.72
C ALA A 22 4.63 3.36 6.21
N SER A 23 4.57 3.57 4.89
CA SER A 23 4.51 4.90 4.27
C SER A 23 3.27 5.66 4.73
N LYS A 24 2.10 5.04 4.73
CA LYS A 24 0.84 5.61 5.22
C LYS A 24 0.89 6.00 6.70
N GLU A 25 1.47 5.18 7.57
CA GLU A 25 1.61 5.50 9.00
C GLU A 25 2.60 6.66 9.21
N THR A 26 3.74 6.65 8.52
CA THR A 26 4.75 7.72 8.55
C THR A 26 4.14 9.03 8.07
N ASN A 27 3.44 9.00 6.93
CA ASN A 27 2.77 10.14 6.36
C ASN A 27 1.65 10.67 7.28
N LYS A 28 0.91 9.78 7.95
CA LYS A 28 -0.09 10.17 8.96
C LYS A 28 0.57 10.83 10.17
N GLN A 29 1.73 10.36 10.61
CA GLN A 29 2.49 11.01 11.69
C GLN A 29 2.96 12.39 11.25
N VAL A 30 3.61 12.53 10.09
CA VAL A 30 4.07 13.82 9.56
C VAL A 30 2.91 14.80 9.34
N ALA A 31 1.76 14.33 8.85
CA ALA A 31 0.59 15.19 8.64
C ALA A 31 -0.02 15.73 9.97
N LYS A 32 0.14 14.97 11.06
CA LYS A 32 -0.32 15.33 12.41
C LYS A 32 0.74 16.05 13.23
N ASP A 33 1.99 16.00 12.80
CA ASP A 33 3.10 16.70 13.42
C ASP A 33 2.90 18.21 13.27
N ASN A 34 2.90 18.93 14.39
CA ASN A 34 2.70 20.37 14.42
C ASN A 34 4.02 21.13 14.24
N ASP A 35 5.16 20.45 14.42
CA ASP A 35 6.50 20.95 14.15
C ASP A 35 6.90 20.77 12.67
N ALA A 36 6.23 19.87 11.96
CA ALA A 36 6.42 19.71 10.52
C ALA A 36 5.85 20.90 9.74
N SER A 37 6.61 21.37 8.74
CA SER A 37 6.18 22.48 7.88
C SER A 37 4.85 22.17 7.18
N LEU A 38 4.03 23.20 6.90
CA LEU A 38 2.76 23.04 6.18
C LEU A 38 2.93 22.31 4.83
N THR A 39 4.04 22.55 4.13
CA THR A 39 4.39 21.85 2.88
C THR A 39 4.64 20.36 3.14
N SER A 40 5.41 20.01 4.18
CA SER A 40 5.65 18.61 4.56
C SER A 40 4.36 17.90 4.94
N ARG A 41 3.47 18.56 5.70
CA ARG A 41 2.16 18.01 6.10
C ARG A 41 1.26 17.78 4.89
N ALA A 42 1.22 18.72 3.94
CA ALA A 42 0.41 18.62 2.73
C ALA A 42 0.92 17.52 1.78
N SER A 43 2.24 17.40 1.59
CA SER A 43 2.84 16.31 0.84
C SER A 43 2.53 14.97 1.49
N ALA A 44 2.74 14.84 2.81
CA ALA A 44 2.42 13.62 3.54
C ALA A 44 0.94 13.25 3.45
N ALA A 45 0.01 14.21 3.55
CA ALA A 45 -1.41 13.95 3.34
C ALA A 45 -1.72 13.47 1.92
N LYS A 46 -1.06 14.04 0.89
CA LYS A 46 -1.16 13.58 -0.50
C LYS A 46 -0.64 12.16 -0.67
N ASP A 47 0.56 11.87 -0.17
CA ASP A 47 1.16 10.54 -0.25
C ASP A 47 0.30 9.52 0.51
N ALA A 48 -0.22 9.84 1.70
CA ALA A 48 -1.13 8.95 2.43
C ALA A 48 -2.43 8.63 1.67
N VAL A 49 -2.94 9.57 0.86
CA VAL A 49 -4.09 9.31 -0.02
C VAL A 49 -3.67 8.43 -1.21
N GLY A 50 -2.52 8.70 -1.82
CA GLY A 50 -1.95 7.88 -2.88
C GLY A 50 -1.71 6.44 -2.43
N ASP A 51 -1.01 6.25 -1.31
CA ASP A 51 -0.78 4.95 -0.67
C ASP A 51 -2.09 4.19 -0.41
N LYS A 52 -3.15 4.90 0.02
CA LYS A 52 -4.45 4.25 0.27
C LYS A 52 -5.13 3.79 -1.02
N LEU A 53 -5.00 4.54 -2.11
CA LEU A 53 -5.54 4.15 -3.41
C LEU A 53 -4.77 2.96 -4.00
N ASP A 54 -3.45 2.92 -3.81
CA ASP A 54 -2.60 1.81 -4.22
C ASP A 54 -2.90 0.54 -3.40
N GLU A 55 -3.04 0.68 -2.07
CA GLU A 55 -3.47 -0.38 -1.14
C GLU A 55 -4.81 -0.97 -1.58
N SER A 56 -5.84 -0.15 -1.83
CA SER A 56 -7.14 -0.63 -2.31
C SER A 56 -7.06 -1.29 -3.69
N SER A 57 -6.18 -0.82 -4.57
CA SER A 57 -5.98 -1.42 -5.88
C SER A 57 -5.30 -2.79 -5.78
N HIS A 58 -4.32 -2.94 -4.89
CA HIS A 58 -3.68 -4.22 -4.60
C HIS A 58 -4.65 -5.20 -3.94
N GLU A 59 -5.45 -4.75 -2.96
CA GLU A 59 -6.49 -5.58 -2.35
C GLU A 59 -7.51 -6.07 -3.38
N ALA A 60 -7.97 -5.18 -4.27
CA ALA A 60 -8.92 -5.54 -5.33
C ALA A 60 -8.32 -6.55 -6.32
N LYS A 61 -7.05 -6.39 -6.72
CA LYS A 61 -6.36 -7.36 -7.59
C LYS A 61 -6.19 -8.70 -6.90
N ALA A 62 -5.85 -8.69 -5.61
CA ALA A 62 -5.72 -9.91 -4.81
C ALA A 62 -7.06 -10.64 -4.71
N ASP A 63 -8.17 -9.91 -4.49
CA ASP A 63 -9.51 -10.50 -4.41
C ASP A 63 -9.97 -11.06 -5.76
N VAL A 64 -9.78 -10.32 -6.86
CA VAL A 64 -10.06 -10.79 -8.22
C VAL A 64 -9.23 -12.02 -8.57
N HIS A 65 -7.94 -12.05 -8.25
CA HIS A 65 -7.12 -13.24 -8.46
C HIS A 65 -7.56 -14.42 -7.59
N LYS A 66 -8.06 -14.17 -6.38
CA LYS A 66 -8.58 -15.19 -5.47
C LYS A 66 -9.93 -15.75 -5.93
N GLU A 67 -10.79 -14.93 -6.50
CA GLU A 67 -12.03 -15.38 -7.17
C GLU A 67 -11.71 -16.12 -8.48
N SER A 68 -10.79 -15.59 -9.29
CA SER A 68 -10.37 -16.22 -10.54
C SER A 68 -9.69 -17.57 -10.31
N ALA A 69 -8.97 -17.73 -9.20
CA ALA A 69 -8.36 -19.00 -8.80
C ALA A 69 -9.35 -20.01 -8.21
N LYS A 70 -10.58 -19.60 -7.88
CA LYS A 70 -11.64 -20.49 -7.40
C LYS A 70 -12.47 -21.13 -8.52
N HIS A 71 -12.30 -20.69 -9.77
CA HIS A 71 -13.15 -21.10 -10.90
C HIS A 71 -12.40 -21.89 -11.98
#